data_AF-A0A0F8W5R2-F1
#
_entry.id   AF-A0A0F8W5R2-F1
#
_cell.length_a   1.000
_cell.length_b   1.000
_cell.length_c   1.000
_cell.angle_alpha   90.00
_cell.angle_beta   90.00
_cell.angle_gamma   90.00
#
_symmetry.space_group_name_H-M   'P 1'
#
loop_
_entity.id
_entity.type
_entity.pdbx_description
1 polymer ?
#
loop_
_entity_poly.entity_id
_entity_poly.type
_entity_poly.pdbx_seq_one_letter_code
_entity_poly.pdbx_strand_id
1 'polypeptide(L)'
;MLSRESSAEPGRWRTSRVPYLRAIMDAFSHPDVERISVQKPSQVGYTEVLNNVVGFVIDQDPGPILMVQPTVEMGKDWSKRRLANMLRDTPCLQDKVKDPRSRDSGNTIQEKEFPGGQVAVVGSNAPSGLAARPIRWLLFDEVDRFEASAG
;
A
#
# COMPACT_ATOMS: atom_id res chain seq x y z
N MET A 1 -1.68 10.65 -4.58
CA MET A 1 -0.77 11.69 -5.14
C MET A 1 0.67 11.27 -4.92
N LEU A 2 1.63 11.88 -5.63
CA LEU A 2 3.06 11.76 -5.36
C LEU A 2 3.50 12.88 -4.42
N SER A 3 3.96 12.50 -3.23
CA SER A 3 4.44 13.42 -2.20
C SER A 3 5.84 13.96 -2.52
N ARG A 4 6.16 15.17 -2.03
CA ARG A 4 7.44 15.84 -2.29
C ARG A 4 8.63 15.10 -1.68
N GLU A 5 8.41 14.45 -0.56
CA GLU A 5 9.42 13.68 0.18
C GLU A 5 9.83 12.40 -0.55
N SER A 6 9.02 11.94 -1.50
CA SER A 6 9.12 10.60 -2.08
C SER A 6 9.28 10.59 -3.61
N SER A 7 9.10 11.74 -4.27
CA SER A 7 9.11 11.91 -5.72
C SER A 7 9.88 13.15 -6.18
N ALA A 8 10.69 12.99 -7.23
CA ALA A 8 11.33 14.11 -7.94
C ALA A 8 10.31 14.98 -8.70
N GLU A 9 9.16 14.42 -9.06
CA GLU A 9 8.04 15.10 -9.70
C GLU A 9 6.80 14.99 -8.79
N PRO A 10 6.65 15.86 -7.79
CA PRO A 10 5.51 15.83 -6.89
C PRO A 10 4.22 16.25 -7.59
N GLY A 11 3.08 15.78 -7.07
CA GLY A 11 1.74 16.13 -7.53
C GLY A 11 0.92 14.94 -8.00
N ARG A 12 -0.04 15.19 -8.90
CA ARG A 12 -0.94 14.14 -9.37
C ARG A 12 -0.17 13.07 -10.15
N TRP A 13 -0.43 11.79 -9.84
CA TRP A 13 0.11 10.67 -10.61
C TRP A 13 -0.34 10.78 -12.08
N ARG A 14 0.61 10.61 -13.00
CA ARG A 14 0.38 10.66 -14.45
C ARG A 14 1.00 9.44 -15.10
N THR A 15 0.18 8.47 -15.49
CA THR A 15 0.64 7.27 -16.20
C THR A 15 1.33 7.59 -17.53
N SER A 16 1.11 8.78 -18.11
CA SER A 16 1.88 9.22 -19.29
C SER A 16 3.38 9.41 -19.03
N ARG A 17 3.81 9.63 -17.78
CA ARG A 17 5.23 9.68 -17.39
C ARG A 17 5.84 8.29 -17.19
N VAL A 18 5.00 7.30 -16.88
CA VAL A 18 5.37 5.90 -16.59
C VAL A 18 4.40 4.95 -17.30
N PRO A 19 4.34 4.97 -18.65
CA PRO A 19 3.31 4.27 -19.41
C PRO A 19 3.34 2.75 -19.19
N TYR A 20 4.51 2.20 -18.87
CA TYR A 20 4.71 0.80 -18.54
C TYR A 20 3.99 0.35 -17.25
N LEU A 21 3.61 1.27 -16.35
CA LEU A 21 2.85 0.95 -15.14
C LEU A 21 1.33 1.02 -15.34
N ARG A 22 0.85 1.56 -16.46
CA ARG A 22 -0.58 1.76 -16.71
C ARG A 22 -1.35 0.45 -16.67
N ALA A 23 -0.94 -0.53 -17.49
CA ALA A 23 -1.63 -1.81 -17.59
C ALA A 23 -1.65 -2.56 -16.25
N ILE A 24 -0.58 -2.42 -15.44
CA ILE A 24 -0.52 -2.99 -14.10
C ILE A 24 -1.58 -2.35 -13.20
N MET A 25 -1.69 -1.02 -13.21
CA MET A 25 -2.71 -0.30 -12.44
C MET A 25 -4.13 -0.64 -12.88
N ASP A 26 -4.38 -0.68 -14.19
CA ASP A 26 -5.70 -0.99 -14.74
C ASP A 26 -6.15 -2.40 -14.33
N ALA A 27 -5.21 -3.37 -14.28
CA ALA A 27 -5.48 -4.73 -13.86
C ALA A 27 -6.03 -4.86 -12.43
N PHE A 28 -5.67 -3.96 -11.50
CA PHE A 28 -6.20 -3.98 -10.13
C PHE A 28 -7.71 -3.67 -10.05
N SER A 29 -8.27 -3.02 -11.07
CA SER A 29 -9.69 -2.69 -11.15
C SER A 29 -10.47 -3.58 -12.13
N HIS A 30 -9.80 -4.55 -12.75
CA HIS A 30 -10.42 -5.40 -13.76
C HIS A 30 -11.23 -6.52 -13.09
N PRO A 31 -12.54 -6.68 -13.38
CA PRO A 31 -13.42 -7.60 -12.66
C PRO A 31 -13.00 -9.08 -12.77
N ASP A 32 -12.38 -9.46 -13.89
CA ASP A 32 -11.91 -10.83 -14.12
C ASP A 32 -10.47 -11.12 -13.65
N VAL A 33 -9.80 -10.15 -13.00
CA VAL A 33 -8.41 -10.30 -12.56
C VAL A 33 -8.36 -10.46 -11.04
N GLU A 34 -7.99 -11.66 -10.59
CA GLU A 34 -7.84 -11.97 -9.16
C GLU A 34 -6.39 -11.93 -8.68
N ARG A 35 -5.42 -12.13 -9.58
CA ARG A 35 -3.99 -12.18 -9.24
C ARG A 35 -3.15 -11.45 -10.27
N ILE A 36 -2.27 -10.58 -9.78
CA ILE A 36 -1.32 -9.80 -10.59
C ILE A 36 0.09 -10.12 -10.09
N SER A 37 0.92 -10.66 -10.98
CA SER A 37 2.34 -10.91 -10.72
C SER A 37 3.19 -10.04 -11.65
N VAL A 38 4.13 -9.29 -11.09
CA VAL A 38 4.95 -8.34 -11.85
C VAL A 38 6.43 -8.63 -11.63
N GLN A 39 7.12 -8.96 -12.72
CA GLN A 39 8.58 -8.94 -12.75
C GLN A 39 9.03 -7.56 -13.24
N LYS A 40 9.75 -6.85 -12.38
CA LYS A 40 10.22 -5.48 -12.65
C LYS A 40 11.65 -5.27 -12.16
N PRO A 41 12.43 -4.37 -12.78
CA PRO A 41 13.70 -3.95 -12.23
C PRO A 41 13.49 -3.07 -10.98
N SER A 42 14.54 -2.88 -10.19
CA SER A 42 14.49 -2.02 -8.99
C SER A 42 14.23 -0.55 -9.35
N GLN A 43 13.61 0.19 -8.41
CA GLN A 43 13.44 1.66 -8.48
C GLN A 43 12.61 2.20 -9.66
N VAL A 44 11.66 1.42 -10.20
CA VAL A 44 10.77 1.86 -11.31
C VAL A 44 9.38 2.35 -10.87
N GLY A 45 9.26 2.84 -9.63
CA GLY A 45 8.00 3.42 -9.14
C GLY A 45 6.89 2.42 -8.82
N TYR A 46 7.20 1.11 -8.74
CA TYR A 46 6.20 0.08 -8.42
C TYR A 46 5.56 0.26 -7.04
N THR A 47 6.33 0.66 -6.02
CA THR A 47 5.78 0.98 -4.69
C THR A 47 4.72 2.09 -4.76
N GLU A 48 4.86 3.06 -5.67
CA GLU A 48 3.85 4.11 -5.86
C GLU A 48 2.59 3.58 -6.56
N VAL A 49 2.69 2.53 -7.39
CA VAL A 49 1.53 1.79 -7.89
C VAL A 49 0.76 1.20 -6.72
N LEU A 50 1.45 0.52 -5.79
CA LEU A 50 0.81 -0.05 -4.61
C LEU A 50 0.18 1.03 -3.72
N ASN A 51 0.82 2.20 -3.55
CA ASN A 51 0.21 3.33 -2.85
C ASN A 51 -1.08 3.81 -3.53
N ASN A 52 -1.08 3.92 -4.86
CA ASN A 52 -2.27 4.30 -5.61
C ASN A 52 -3.38 3.24 -5.48
N VAL A 53 -3.04 1.95 -5.45
CA VAL A 53 -4.00 0.86 -5.21
C VAL A 53 -4.60 0.97 -3.82
N VAL A 54 -3.79 1.20 -2.79
CA VAL A 54 -4.30 1.45 -1.42
C VAL A 54 -5.25 2.65 -1.41
N GLY A 55 -4.90 3.75 -2.07
CA GLY A 55 -5.78 4.91 -2.20
C GLY A 55 -7.10 4.58 -2.92
N PHE A 56 -7.05 3.80 -4.01
CA PHE A 56 -8.22 3.33 -4.73
C PHE A 56 -9.14 2.48 -3.84
N VAL A 57 -8.58 1.53 -3.09
CA VAL A 57 -9.36 0.68 -2.17
C VAL A 57 -10.02 1.53 -1.08
N ILE A 58 -9.30 2.47 -0.47
CA ILE A 58 -9.89 3.35 0.57
C ILE A 58 -11.04 4.20 0.02
N ASP A 59 -10.93 4.66 -1.22
CA ASP A 59 -11.83 5.66 -1.78
C ASP A 59 -13.02 5.08 -2.54
N GLN A 60 -12.79 4.01 -3.31
CA GLN A 60 -13.68 3.52 -4.35
C GLN A 60 -14.18 2.08 -4.11
N ASP A 61 -13.36 1.21 -3.52
CA ASP A 61 -13.76 -0.18 -3.25
C ASP A 61 -13.30 -0.69 -1.86
N PRO A 62 -13.87 -0.15 -0.77
CA PRO A 62 -13.39 -0.42 0.59
C PRO A 62 -13.37 -1.89 0.96
N GLY A 63 -12.27 -2.30 1.62
CA GLY A 63 -12.12 -3.63 2.19
C GLY A 63 -10.77 -3.80 2.89
N PRO A 64 -10.60 -4.86 3.69
CA PRO A 64 -9.36 -5.10 4.42
C PRO A 64 -8.18 -5.38 3.48
N ILE A 65 -7.11 -4.62 3.64
CA ILE A 65 -5.84 -4.73 2.90
C ILE A 65 -4.77 -5.32 3.81
N LEU A 66 -4.04 -6.33 3.33
CA LEU A 66 -2.77 -6.75 3.90
C LEU A 66 -1.63 -6.31 2.96
N MET A 67 -0.78 -5.40 3.45
CA MET A 67 0.48 -5.01 2.81
C MET A 67 1.62 -5.81 3.43
N VAL A 68 2.25 -6.66 2.63
CA VAL A 68 3.39 -7.47 3.04
C VAL A 68 4.66 -6.88 2.43
N GLN A 69 5.64 -6.65 3.30
CA GLN A 69 6.95 -6.09 2.99
C GLN A 69 8.04 -7.10 3.37
N PRO A 70 9.29 -6.98 2.88
CA PRO A 70 10.33 -7.97 3.18
C PRO A 70 10.59 -8.13 4.68
N THR A 71 10.55 -7.03 5.44
CA THR A 71 10.69 -7.05 6.91
C THR A 71 9.66 -6.14 7.57
N VAL A 72 9.41 -6.39 8.86
CA VAL A 72 8.56 -5.53 9.70
C VAL A 72 9.08 -4.09 9.71
N GLU A 73 10.40 -3.89 9.75
CA GLU A 73 11.05 -2.58 9.75
C GLU A 73 10.79 -1.83 8.44
N MET A 74 10.90 -2.51 7.29
CA MET A 74 10.59 -1.92 5.99
C MET A 74 9.10 -1.56 5.87
N GLY A 75 8.22 -2.40 6.41
CA GLY A 75 6.78 -2.08 6.48
C GLY A 75 6.49 -0.85 7.34
N LYS A 76 7.14 -0.72 8.50
CA LYS A 76 7.03 0.48 9.34
C LYS A 76 7.56 1.72 8.62
N ASP A 77 8.65 1.60 7.86
CA ASP A 77 9.22 2.72 7.10
C ASP A 77 8.28 3.17 5.98
N TRP A 78 7.78 2.22 5.18
CA TRP A 78 6.79 2.47 4.13
C TRP A 78 5.56 3.17 4.69
N SER A 79 4.99 2.67 5.80
CA SER A 79 3.81 3.26 6.40
C SER A 79 4.03 4.73 6.82
N LYS A 80 5.15 5.02 7.48
CA LYS A 80 5.46 6.37 7.98
C LYS A 80 5.81 7.36 6.86
N ARG A 81 6.57 6.92 5.85
CA ARG A 81 7.21 7.82 4.88
C ARG A 81 6.54 7.85 3.52
N ARG A 82 5.79 6.81 3.17
CA ARG A 82 5.11 6.70 1.88
C ARG A 82 3.60 6.78 2.07
N LEU A 83 3.02 5.83 2.80
CA LEU A 83 1.56 5.76 2.97
C LEU A 83 1.02 7.02 3.66
N ALA A 84 1.56 7.40 4.82
CA ALA A 84 1.07 8.56 5.57
C ALA A 84 1.15 9.87 4.75
N ASN A 85 2.23 10.06 3.98
CA ASN A 85 2.39 11.23 3.12
C ASN A 85 1.39 11.19 1.95
N MET A 86 1.18 10.03 1.32
CA MET A 86 0.20 9.87 0.24
C MET A 86 -1.23 10.15 0.72
N LEU A 87 -1.60 9.66 1.91
CA LEU A 87 -2.91 9.92 2.52
C LEU A 87 -3.11 11.41 2.81
N ARG A 88 -2.12 12.06 3.41
CA ARG A 88 -2.13 13.51 3.71
C ARG A 88 -2.30 14.36 2.44
N ASP A 89 -1.55 14.02 1.40
CA ASP A 89 -1.44 14.82 0.18
C ASP A 89 -2.53 14.53 -0.86
N THR A 90 -3.44 13.59 -0.60
CA THR A 90 -4.51 13.22 -1.55
C THR A 90 -5.88 13.68 -1.03
N PRO A 91 -6.49 14.75 -1.60
CA PRO A 91 -7.72 15.35 -1.11
C PRO A 91 -8.89 14.40 -0.87
N CYS A 92 -9.14 13.42 -1.75
CA CYS A 92 -10.24 12.47 -1.55
C CYS A 92 -10.01 11.48 -0.40
N LEU A 93 -8.76 11.35 0.08
CA LEU A 93 -8.37 10.49 1.19
C LEU A 93 -8.25 11.26 2.51
N GLN A 94 -8.32 12.59 2.47
CA GLN A 94 -8.33 13.41 3.67
C GLN A 94 -9.52 13.00 4.54
N ASP A 95 -9.27 12.91 5.85
CA ASP A 95 -10.23 12.50 6.88
C ASP A 95 -10.79 11.06 6.77
N LYS A 96 -10.47 10.30 5.72
CA LYS A 96 -10.84 8.88 5.61
C LYS A 96 -9.99 7.98 6.50
N VAL A 97 -8.73 8.36 6.72
CA VAL A 97 -7.84 7.71 7.69
C VAL A 97 -7.57 8.73 8.78
N LYS A 98 -7.81 8.35 10.05
CA LYS A 98 -7.63 9.27 11.18
C LYS A 98 -6.17 9.73 11.29
N ASP A 99 -5.92 10.82 12.01
CA ASP A 99 -4.57 11.25 12.35
C ASP A 99 -3.95 10.23 13.35
N PRO A 100 -2.71 9.75 13.13
CA PRO A 100 -2.00 8.90 14.10
C PRO A 100 -1.84 9.50 15.50
N ARG A 101 -1.98 10.82 15.64
CA ARG A 101 -1.94 11.55 16.92
C ARG A 101 -3.27 11.56 17.68
N SER A 102 -4.36 11.14 17.03
CA SER A 102 -5.63 10.93 17.74
C SER A 102 -5.47 9.74 18.70
N ARG A 103 -6.08 9.81 19.90
CA ARG A 103 -6.05 8.74 20.92
C ARG A 103 -6.92 7.54 20.53
N ASP A 104 -6.84 7.11 19.27
CA ASP A 104 -7.64 6.02 18.73
C ASP A 104 -6.79 4.76 18.58
N SER A 105 -7.30 3.63 19.07
CA SER A 105 -6.56 2.36 19.10
C SER A 105 -6.34 1.76 17.72
N GLY A 106 -7.16 2.14 16.74
CA GLY A 106 -7.17 1.59 15.37
C GLY A 106 -6.18 2.20 14.38
N ASN A 107 -5.36 3.16 14.81
CA ASN A 107 -4.44 3.87 13.92
C ASN A 107 -3.00 3.85 14.44
N THR A 108 -2.34 2.72 14.24
CA THR A 108 -0.93 2.53 14.60
C THR A 108 -0.02 2.71 13.40
N ILE A 109 1.29 2.51 13.55
CA ILE A 109 2.21 2.50 12.40
C ILE A 109 1.87 1.33 11.46
N GLN A 110 1.44 0.19 11.99
CA GLN A 110 1.21 -1.01 11.19
C GLN A 110 -0.26 -1.21 10.85
N GLU A 111 -1.15 -0.37 11.36
CA GLU A 111 -2.59 -0.45 11.10
C GLU A 111 -3.16 0.92 10.83
N LYS A 112 -3.86 1.06 9.70
CA LYS A 112 -4.60 2.27 9.31
C LYS A 112 -6.06 1.90 9.08
N GLU A 113 -6.93 2.22 10.03
CA GLU A 113 -8.37 2.07 9.83
C GLU A 113 -8.96 3.17 8.95
N PHE A 114 -9.96 2.79 8.15
CA PHE A 114 -10.77 3.67 7.31
C PHE A 114 -12.20 3.13 7.17
N PRO A 115 -13.18 3.93 6.73
CA PRO A 115 -14.53 3.45 6.50
C PRO A 115 -14.57 2.23 5.57
N GLY A 116 -15.04 1.10 6.08
CA GLY A 116 -15.16 -0.16 5.33
C GLY A 116 -13.91 -1.05 5.32
N GLY A 117 -12.82 -0.69 6.01
CA GLY A 117 -11.64 -1.55 6.06
C GLY A 117 -10.48 -1.04 6.90
N GLN A 118 -9.36 -1.74 6.76
CA GLN A 118 -8.08 -1.36 7.37
C GLN A 118 -6.93 -1.72 6.45
N VAL A 119 -5.83 -0.98 6.55
CA VAL A 119 -4.54 -1.39 5.99
C VAL A 119 -3.70 -1.98 7.11
N ALA A 120 -3.45 -3.27 7.08
CA ALA A 120 -2.50 -3.95 7.96
C ALA A 120 -1.15 -4.10 7.26
N VAL A 121 -0.05 -3.82 7.96
CA VAL A 121 1.32 -3.88 7.44
C VAL A 121 2.14 -4.91 8.19
N VAL A 122 2.62 -5.91 7.47
CA VAL A 122 3.36 -7.05 8.01
C VAL A 122 4.68 -7.28 7.26
N GLY A 123 5.65 -7.84 7.95
CA GLY A 123 6.88 -8.35 7.32
C GLY A 123 6.72 -9.80 6.92
N SER A 124 7.39 -10.25 5.85
CA SER A 124 7.42 -11.67 5.47
C SER A 124 8.08 -12.53 6.55
N ASN A 125 8.92 -11.93 7.40
CA ASN A 125 9.59 -12.56 8.53
C ASN A 125 8.73 -12.66 9.82
N ALA A 126 7.42 -12.43 9.73
CA ALA A 126 6.52 -12.41 10.90
C ALA A 126 5.28 -13.32 10.69
N PRO A 127 5.37 -14.64 10.96
CA PRO A 127 4.31 -15.62 10.70
C PRO A 127 2.98 -15.28 11.37
N SER A 128 3.05 -14.82 12.62
CA SER A 128 1.87 -14.46 13.40
C SER A 128 1.11 -13.29 12.78
N GLY A 129 1.80 -12.39 12.07
CA GLY A 129 1.18 -11.30 11.33
C GLY A 129 0.44 -11.77 10.07
N LEU A 130 0.94 -12.83 9.42
CA LEU A 130 0.37 -13.37 8.18
C LEU A 130 -0.90 -14.20 8.41
N ALA A 131 -1.00 -14.91 9.54
CA ALA A 131 -2.07 -15.89 9.78
C ALA A 131 -3.36 -15.31 10.41
N ALA A 132 -3.40 -14.04 10.78
CA ALA A 132 -4.30 -13.58 11.84
C ALA A 132 -5.62 -12.93 11.39
N ARG A 133 -5.92 -12.75 10.08
CA ARG A 133 -6.93 -11.76 9.65
C ARG A 133 -7.71 -12.12 8.37
N PRO A 134 -9.00 -11.75 8.27
CA PRO A 134 -9.72 -11.69 6.99
C PRO A 134 -9.12 -10.63 6.07
N ILE A 135 -8.86 -10.99 4.81
CA ILE A 135 -8.19 -10.13 3.81
C ILE A 135 -9.01 -10.15 2.52
N ARG A 136 -9.25 -8.97 1.94
CA ARG A 136 -9.84 -8.80 0.60
C ARG A 136 -8.77 -8.46 -0.43
N TRP A 137 -7.84 -7.59 -0.06
CA TRP A 137 -6.75 -7.13 -0.91
C TRP A 137 -5.40 -7.54 -0.32
N LEU A 138 -4.66 -8.41 -1.02
CA LEU A 138 -3.33 -8.84 -0.61
C LEU A 138 -2.29 -8.21 -1.52
N LEU A 139 -1.41 -7.37 -0.95
CA LEU A 139 -0.38 -6.64 -1.66
C LEU A 139 0.99 -7.06 -1.18
N PHE A 140 1.89 -7.32 -2.12
CA PHE A 140 3.27 -7.66 -1.85
C PHE A 140 4.20 -6.66 -2.53
N ASP A 141 5.20 -6.17 -1.79
CA ASP A 141 6.29 -5.37 -2.37
C ASP A 141 7.64 -6.09 -2.17
N GLU A 142 8.54 -5.96 -3.14
CA GLU A 142 9.89 -6.55 -3.12
C GLU A 142 9.94 -8.06 -2.74
N VAL A 143 9.06 -8.87 -3.33
CA VAL A 143 8.93 -10.32 -3.06
C VAL A 143 10.24 -11.09 -3.22
N ASP A 144 11.13 -10.64 -4.11
CA ASP A 144 12.46 -11.23 -4.31
C ASP A 144 13.37 -11.15 -3.08
N ARG A 145 13.02 -10.30 -2.10
CA ARG A 145 13.74 -10.13 -0.83
C ARG A 145 13.07 -10.81 0.36
N PHE A 146 11.99 -11.55 0.13
CA PHE A 146 11.29 -12.24 1.21
C PHE A 146 12.13 -13.38 1.76
N GLU A 147 11.96 -13.65 3.04
CA GLU A 147 12.50 -14.87 3.64
C GLU A 147 11.81 -16.09 3.02
N ALA A 148 12.55 -17.18 2.83
CA ALA A 148 12.03 -18.39 2.21
C ALA A 148 10.91 -19.06 3.04
N SER A 149 10.97 -18.88 4.36
CA SER A 149 9.87 -19.17 5.29
C SER A 149 9.84 -18.08 6.36
N ALA A 150 8.65 -17.77 6.86
CA ALA A 150 8.48 -16.84 7.97
C ALA A 150 8.91 -17.48 9.32
N GLY A 151 9.04 -18.81 9.35
CA GLY A 151 9.33 -19.65 10.52
C GLY A 151 9.20 -21.13 10.19
#